data_AF-D2JW47-F1
#
_entry.id   AF-D2JW47-F1
#
_cell.length_a   1.000
_cell.length_b   1.000
_cell.length_c   1.000
_cell.angle_alpha   90.00
_cell.angle_beta   90.00
_cell.angle_gamma   90.00
#
_symmetry.space_group_name_H-M   'P 1'
#
loop_
_entity.id
_entity.type
_entity.pdbx_description
1 polymer ?
#
loop_
_entity_poly.entity_id
_entity_poly.type
_entity_poly.pdbx_seq_one_letter_code
_entity_poly.pdbx_strand_id
1 'polypeptide(L)' 'EDLAREVVRLCEQPNSFHFAYEDHESILEKLTHIVQRVYHGSGVELTPGAQKQMKRLEELGFGSMPV' A
#
# COMPACT_ATOMS: atom_id res chain seq x y z
N GLU A 1 18.01 21.24 -19.14
CA GLU A 1 19.12 20.96 -18.18
C GLU A 1 18.66 21.09 -16.73
N ASP A 2 17.77 22.03 -16.42
CA ASP A 2 17.30 22.31 -15.05
C ASP A 2 16.72 21.10 -14.31
N LEU A 3 15.88 20.29 -14.97
CA LEU A 3 15.34 19.06 -14.36
C LEU A 3 16.46 18.08 -13.95
N ALA A 4 17.48 17.91 -14.79
CA ALA A 4 18.58 16.98 -14.50
C ALA A 4 19.42 17.46 -13.30
N ARG A 5 19.73 18.77 -13.24
CA ARG A 5 20.44 19.37 -12.10
C ARG A 5 19.64 19.25 -10.81
N GLU A 6 18.33 19.46 -10.88
CA GLU A 6 17.45 19.38 -9.71
C GLU A 6 17.28 17.94 -9.20
N VAL A 7 17.17 16.95 -10.10
CA VAL A 7 17.13 15.53 -9.69
C VAL A 7 18.41 15.12 -8.97
N VAL A 8 19.59 15.49 -9.49
CA VAL A 8 20.89 15.22 -8.83
C VAL A 8 20.94 15.86 -7.45
N ARG A 9 20.51 17.13 -7.33
CA ARG A 9 20.45 17.85 -6.05
C ARG A 9 19.50 17.19 -5.04
N LEU A 10 18.39 16.60 -5.48
CA LEU A 10 17.47 15.85 -4.61
C LEU A 10 18.04 14.51 -4.16
N CYS A 11 18.80 13.82 -5.02
CA CYS A 11 19.47 12.56 -4.67
C CYS A 11 20.52 12.70 -3.56
N GLU A 12 21.09 13.90 -3.37
CA GLU A 12 22.09 14.19 -2.32
C GLU A 12 21.45 14.52 -0.96
N GLN A 13 20.13 14.68 -0.88
CA GLN A 13 19.42 14.99 0.35
C GLN A 13 19.00 13.73 1.12
N PRO A 14 18.90 13.79 2.46
CA PRO A 14 18.32 12.70 3.22
C PRO A 14 16.86 12.46 2.81
N ASN A 15 16.46 11.19 2.75
CA ASN A 15 15.06 10.81 2.55
C ASN A 15 14.59 9.91 3.69
N SER A 16 13.27 9.86 3.86
CA SER A 16 12.59 9.02 4.85
C SER A 16 11.57 8.14 4.11
N PHE A 17 12.07 7.26 3.25
CA PHE A 17 11.23 6.34 2.47
C PHE A 17 10.55 5.32 3.39
N HIS A 18 9.24 5.14 3.18
CA HIS A 18 8.43 4.12 3.83
C HIS A 18 7.43 3.55 2.81
N PHE A 19 7.06 2.28 2.99
CA PHE A 19 6.01 1.67 2.18
C PHE A 19 4.63 2.20 2.60
N ALA A 20 3.64 2.01 1.74
CA ALA A 20 2.27 2.44 2.02
C ALA A 20 1.64 1.69 3.21
N TYR A 21 2.09 0.46 3.46
CA TYR A 21 1.61 -0.48 4.48
C TYR A 21 2.75 -1.45 4.86
N GLU A 22 2.56 -2.22 5.93
CA GLU A 22 3.49 -3.26 6.39
C GLU A 22 3.04 -4.66 5.95
N ASP A 23 3.99 -5.58 5.71
CA ASP A 23 3.68 -6.92 5.18
C ASP A 23 2.82 -7.79 6.12
N HIS A 24 2.88 -7.53 7.42
CA HIS A 24 2.18 -8.31 8.45
C HIS A 24 0.75 -7.83 8.71
N GLU A 25 0.34 -6.70 8.14
CA GLU A 25 -1.04 -6.20 8.23
C GLU A 25 -2.01 -7.13 7.47
N SER A 26 -3.27 -7.15 7.89
CA SER A 26 -4.33 -7.90 7.21
C SER A 26 -4.55 -7.40 5.78
N ILE A 27 -5.14 -8.23 4.92
CA ILE A 27 -5.42 -7.82 3.54
C ILE A 27 -6.34 -6.59 3.51
N LEU A 28 -7.29 -6.49 4.45
CA LEU A 28 -8.20 -5.36 4.56
C LEU A 28 -7.47 -4.06 4.95
N GLU A 29 -6.53 -4.13 5.89
CA GLU A 29 -5.73 -2.98 6.32
C GLU A 29 -4.84 -2.48 5.18
N LYS A 30 -4.16 -3.38 4.46
CA LYS A 30 -3.36 -3.04 3.28
C LYS A 30 -4.17 -2.30 2.23
N LEU A 31 -5.36 -2.81 1.89
CA LEU A 31 -6.29 -2.13 0.97
C LEU A 31 -6.69 -0.75 1.50
N THR A 32 -6.97 -0.64 2.79
CA THR A 32 -7.39 0.62 3.43
C THR A 32 -6.28 1.67 3.38
N HIS A 33 -5.03 1.28 3.67
CA HIS A 33 -3.88 2.17 3.58
C HIS A 33 -3.66 2.69 2.16
N ILE A 34 -3.75 1.83 1.14
CA ILE A 34 -3.65 2.26 -0.26
C ILE A 34 -4.73 3.31 -0.57
N VAL A 35 -5.99 3.01 -0.24
CA VAL A 35 -7.10 3.93 -0.53
C VAL A 35 -6.92 5.26 0.20
N GLN A 36 -6.56 5.26 1.48
CA GLN A 36 -6.48 6.48 2.28
C GLN A 36 -5.21 7.29 2.02
N ARG A 37 -4.05 6.64 1.87
CA ARG A 37 -2.74 7.32 1.78
C ARG A 37 -2.33 7.64 0.34
N VAL A 38 -2.74 6.82 -0.63
CA VAL A 38 -2.36 6.99 -2.05
C VAL A 38 -3.49 7.61 -2.85
N TYR A 39 -4.69 7.04 -2.77
CA TYR A 39 -5.84 7.52 -3.55
C TYR A 39 -6.67 8.58 -2.83
N HIS A 40 -6.38 8.88 -1.56
CA HIS A 40 -7.08 9.88 -0.75
C HIS A 40 -8.60 9.65 -0.65
N GLY A 41 -9.04 8.39 -0.71
CA GLY A 41 -10.41 7.97 -0.47
C GLY A 41 -10.72 7.74 1.02
N SER A 42 -11.99 7.67 1.38
CA SER A 42 -12.41 7.52 2.78
C SER A 42 -12.16 6.13 3.37
N GLY A 43 -12.21 5.08 2.54
CA GLY A 43 -12.07 3.69 2.97
C GLY A 43 -12.44 2.69 1.88
N VAL A 44 -12.49 1.42 2.25
CA VAL A 44 -12.75 0.30 1.34
C VAL A 44 -14.11 -0.33 1.65
N GLU A 45 -14.91 -0.56 0.62
CA GLU A 45 -16.12 -1.38 0.71
C GLU A 45 -15.96 -2.63 -0.15
N LEU A 46 -16.08 -3.80 0.48
CA LEU A 46 -15.93 -5.09 -0.19
C LEU A 46 -17.30 -5.72 -0.45
N THR A 47 -17.52 -6.18 -1.67
CA THR A 47 -18.67 -7.02 -1.99
C THR A 47 -18.63 -8.33 -1.18
N PRO A 48 -19.78 -9.01 -0.95
CA PRO A 48 -19.79 -10.28 -0.20
C PRO A 48 -18.86 -11.36 -0.78
N GLY A 49 -18.72 -11.40 -2.11
CA GLY A 49 -17.79 -12.31 -2.80
C GLY A 49 -16.32 -12.01 -2.48
N ALA A 50 -15.96 -10.72 -2.51
CA ALA A 50 -14.60 -10.27 -2.20
C ALA A 50 -14.24 -10.55 -0.73
N GLN A 51 -15.15 -10.31 0.21
CA GLN A 51 -14.94 -10.63 1.63
C GLN A 51 -14.67 -12.13 1.84
N LYS A 52 -15.42 -13.00 1.16
CA LYS A 52 -15.22 -14.45 1.22
C LYS A 52 -13.86 -14.88 0.66
N GLN A 53 -13.44 -14.29 -0.45
CA GLN A 53 -12.14 -14.58 -1.07
C GLN A 53 -10.98 -14.08 -0.21
N MET A 54 -11.07 -12.86 0.32
CA MET A 54 -10.08 -12.29 1.23
C MET A 54 -9.85 -13.20 2.43
N LYS A 55 -10.93 -13.60 3.12
CA LYS A 55 -10.84 -14.52 4.24
C LYS A 55 -10.17 -15.84 3.85
N ARG A 56 -10.52 -16.39 2.68
CA ARG A 56 -9.92 -17.63 2.19
C ARG A 56 -8.42 -17.50 1.93
N LEU A 57 -7.96 -16.36 1.41
CA LEU A 57 -6.55 -16.10 1.19
C LEU A 57 -5.77 -16.01 2.50
N GLU A 58 -6.34 -15.35 3.51
CA GLU A 58 -5.74 -15.29 4.85
C GLU A 58 -5.64 -16.67 5.50
N GLU A 59 -6.71 -17.48 5.43
CA GLU A 59 -6.72 -18.86 5.93
C GLU A 59 -5.67 -19.76 5.24
N LEU A 60 -5.36 -19.49 3.98
CA LEU A 60 -4.34 -20.21 3.21
C LEU A 60 -2.92 -19.71 3.47
N GLY A 61 -2.74 -18.69 4.31
CA GLY A 61 -1.43 -18.12 4.64
C GLY A 61 -0.92 -17.09 3.63
N PHE A 62 -1.76 -16.63 2.69
CA PHE A 62 -1.39 -15.59 1.72
C PHE A 62 -1.58 -14.17 2.26
N GLY A 63 -1.99 -14.00 3.52
CA GLY A 63 -2.25 -12.69 4.14
C GLY A 63 -1.03 -11.77 4.15
N SER A 64 0.18 -12.33 4.22
CA SER A 64 1.43 -11.54 4.22
C SER A 64 1.94 -11.15 2.83
N MET A 65 1.24 -11.55 1.76
CA MET A 65 1.59 -11.10 0.42
C MET A 65 1.23 -9.61 0.22
N PRO A 66 1.97 -8.87 -0.61
CA PRO A 66 1.58 -7.52 -1.01
C PRO A 66 0.30 -7.55 -1.86
N VAL A 67 -0.41 -6.41 -1.85
CA VAL A 67 -1.62 -6.12 -2.63
C VAL A 67 -1.27 -5.32 -3.87
#